data_AF-A0A354W968-F1
#
_entry.id   AF-A0A354W968-F1
#
_cell.length_a   1.000
_cell.length_b   1.000
_cell.length_c   1.000
_cell.angle_alpha   90.00
_cell.angle_beta   90.00
_cell.angle_gamma   90.00
#
_symmetry.space_group_name_H-M   'P 1'
#
loop_
_entity.id
_entity.type
_entity.pdbx_description
1 polymer ?
#
loop_
_entity_poly.entity_id
_entity_poly.type
_entity_poly.pdbx_seq_one_letter_code
_entity_poly.pdbx_strand_id
1 'polypeptide(L)'
;LRNEFQLLSTQDDRGSMAMALIEYSIAPHWFFSVQDIYNYGNPDPDQKLHYPLASVVYTEGTSRFQLSYGRQQRGIFCVGGVCRVVPPSNGVSFSLTTSF
;
A
#
# COMPACT_ATOMS: atom_id res chain seq x y z
N LEU A 1 7.28 14.41 7.57
CA LEU A 1 6.05 14.12 6.80
C LEU A 1 6.45 13.99 5.33
N ARG A 2 6.13 12.87 4.69
CA ARG A 2 6.35 12.61 3.25
C ARG A 2 4.99 12.39 2.59
N ASN A 3 4.83 12.90 1.38
CA ASN A 3 3.63 12.71 0.57
C ASN A 3 4.07 12.26 -0.82
N GLU A 4 3.29 11.38 -1.44
CA GLU A 4 3.55 10.86 -2.77
C GLU A 4 2.24 10.74 -3.54
N PHE A 5 2.25 11.16 -4.81
CA PHE A 5 1.11 11.08 -5.70
C PHE A 5 1.56 10.45 -7.01
N GLN A 6 0.77 9.50 -7.53
CA GLN A 6 1.06 8.82 -8.78
C GLN A 6 -0.19 8.77 -9.65
N LEU A 7 0.00 8.96 -10.96
CA LEU A 7 -1.05 8.85 -11.96
C LEU A 7 -0.60 7.84 -13.02
N LEU A 8 -1.48 6.88 -13.32
CA LEU A 8 -1.31 5.90 -14.38
C LEU A 8 -2.42 6.11 -15.39
N SER A 9 -2.06 6.47 -16.63
CA SER A 9 -2.99 6.58 -17.74
C SER A 9 -2.84 5.34 -18.63
N THR A 10 -3.85 4.49 -18.64
CA THR A 10 -3.91 3.31 -19.51
C THR A 10 -5.36 3.01 -19.90
N GLN A 11 -5.52 2.38 -21.05
CA GLN A 11 -6.79 1.83 -21.55
C GLN A 11 -6.93 0.33 -21.23
N ASP A 12 -5.88 -0.30 -20.70
CA ASP A 12 -5.83 -1.73 -20.44
C ASP A 12 -6.24 -2.10 -19.00
N ASP A 13 -6.60 -3.37 -18.81
CA ASP A 13 -6.96 -4.01 -17.53
C ASP A 13 -8.08 -3.28 -16.76
N ARG A 14 -7.73 -2.50 -15.73
CA ARG A 14 -8.69 -1.76 -14.88
C ARG A 14 -8.79 -0.28 -15.22
N GLY A 15 -8.20 0.10 -16.35
CA GLY A 15 -8.11 1.47 -16.81
C GLY A 15 -7.19 2.34 -15.96
N SER A 16 -7.34 3.64 -16.13
CA SER A 16 -6.46 4.64 -15.50
C SER A 16 -6.65 4.70 -13.98
N MET A 17 -5.54 4.90 -13.26
CA MET A 17 -5.48 4.89 -11.79
C MET A 17 -4.80 6.15 -11.25
N ALA A 18 -5.23 6.57 -10.06
CA ALA A 18 -4.58 7.59 -9.26
C ALA A 18 -4.24 6.99 -7.90
N MET A 19 -3.05 7.28 -7.38
CA MET A 19 -2.64 6.91 -6.04
C MET A 19 -2.18 8.14 -5.27
N ALA A 20 -2.58 8.20 -4.00
CA ALA A 20 -2.08 9.14 -3.03
C ALA A 20 -1.54 8.37 -1.82
N LEU A 21 -0.41 8.81 -1.29
CA LEU A 21 0.25 8.23 -0.13
C LEU A 21 0.74 9.35 0.78
N ILE A 22 0.45 9.22 2.06
CA ILE A 22 0.91 10.12 3.12
C ILE A 22 1.62 9.27 4.18
N GLU A 23 2.83 9.67 4.54
CA GLU A 23 3.68 8.97 5.48
C GLU A 23 4.19 9.93 6.56
N TYR A 24 4.01 9.53 7.81
CA TYR A 24 4.45 10.29 8.98
C TYR A 24 5.31 9.41 9.88
N SER A 25 6.56 9.81 10.06
CA SER A 25 7.52 9.15 10.94
C SER A 25 7.82 10.00 12.16
N ILE A 26 7.83 9.36 13.33
CA ILE A 26 8.31 9.93 14.59
C ILE A 26 9.56 9.13 14.96
N ALA A 27 10.71 9.74 14.74
CA ALA A 27 11.99 9.07 14.99
C ALA A 27 12.17 8.76 16.49
N PRO A 28 12.79 7.62 16.84
CA PRO A 28 13.29 6.57 15.94
C PRO A 28 12.30 5.39 15.74
N HIS A 29 11.16 5.36 16.45
CA HIS A 29 10.39 4.12 16.61
C HIS A 29 9.11 4.03 15.78
N TRP A 30 8.37 5.12 15.60
CA TRP A 30 7.02 5.08 15.08
C TRP A 30 6.94 5.53 13.63
N PHE A 31 6.17 4.80 12.83
CA PHE A 31 5.88 5.16 11.45
C PHE A 31 4.42 4.85 11.12
N PHE A 32 3.75 5.82 10.54
CA PHE A 32 2.35 5.77 10.15
C PHE A 32 2.26 6.05 8.65
N SER A 33 1.44 5.29 7.94
CA SER A 33 1.14 5.57 6.54
C SER A 33 -0.33 5.36 6.21
N VAL A 34 -0.82 6.19 5.29
CA VAL A 34 -2.15 6.07 4.70
C VAL A 34 -2.00 6.19 3.20
N GLN A 35 -2.54 5.23 2.48
CA GLN A 35 -2.58 5.17 1.03
C GLN A 35 -4.03 5.04 0.56
N ASP A 36 -4.37 5.72 -0.52
CA ASP A 36 -5.58 5.42 -1.29
C ASP A 36 -5.21 5.30 -2.77
N ILE A 37 -5.73 4.26 -3.40
CA ILE A 37 -5.64 4.07 -4.86
C ILE A 37 -7.06 4.08 -5.40
N TYR A 38 -7.29 4.85 -6.45
CA TYR A 38 -8.57 4.99 -7.12
C TYR A 38 -8.44 4.69 -8.62
N ASN A 39 -9.19 3.69 -9.10
CA ASN A 39 -9.23 3.32 -10.53
C ASN A 39 -10.36 4.04 -11.27
N TYR A 40 -10.19 5.35 -11.48
CA TYR A 40 -11.19 6.21 -12.13
C TYR A 40 -11.44 5.89 -13.60
N GLY A 41 -10.44 5.33 -14.30
CA GLY A 41 -10.51 5.04 -15.73
C GLY A 41 -11.16 3.70 -16.06
N ASN A 42 -11.78 3.02 -15.09
CA ASN A 42 -12.49 1.78 -15.34
C ASN A 42 -13.68 2.00 -16.30
N PRO A 43 -13.81 1.22 -17.40
CA PRO A 43 -14.94 1.32 -18.33
C PRO A 43 -16.29 1.02 -17.66
N ASP A 44 -16.32 0.17 -16.64
CA ASP A 44 -17.51 -0.08 -15.83
C ASP A 44 -17.55 0.91 -14.65
N PRO A 45 -18.55 1.81 -14.57
CA PRO A 45 -18.67 2.77 -13.48
C PRO A 45 -18.82 2.11 -12.10
N ASP A 46 -19.43 0.93 -12.02
CA ASP A 46 -19.62 0.21 -10.75
C ASP A 46 -18.32 -0.43 -10.25
N GLN A 47 -17.31 -0.53 -11.12
CA GLN A 47 -15.99 -1.07 -10.81
C GLN A 47 -14.92 0.03 -10.59
N LYS A 48 -15.33 1.30 -10.49
CA LYS A 48 -14.47 2.42 -10.03
C LYS A 48 -14.40 2.40 -8.50
N LEU A 49 -13.41 1.72 -7.98
CA LEU A 49 -13.25 1.39 -6.57
C LEU A 49 -12.07 2.10 -5.93
N HIS A 50 -12.24 2.45 -4.65
CA HIS A 50 -11.15 2.89 -3.80
C HIS A 50 -10.50 1.69 -3.09
N TYR A 51 -9.18 1.78 -2.93
CA TYR A 51 -8.34 0.81 -2.22
C TYR A 51 -7.59 1.53 -1.09
N PRO A 52 -8.30 1.90 0.00
CA PRO A 52 -7.68 2.54 1.14
C PRO A 52 -6.87 1.52 1.95
N LEU A 53 -5.65 1.89 2.32
CA LEU A 53 -4.76 1.09 3.15
C LEU A 53 -4.06 1.99 4.17
N ALA A 54 -4.27 1.71 5.45
CA ALA A 54 -3.54 2.35 6.53
C ALA A 54 -2.57 1.36 7.16
N SER A 55 -1.39 1.83 7.59
CA SER A 55 -0.45 1.00 8.33
C SER A 55 0.25 1.76 9.45
N VAL A 56 0.57 1.02 10.51
CA VAL A 56 1.35 1.47 11.65
C VAL A 56 2.51 0.51 11.82
N VAL A 57 3.68 1.08 12.02
CA VAL A 57 4.92 0.34 12.19
C VAL A 57 5.61 0.85 13.45
N TYR A 58 6.00 -0.08 14.31
CA TYR A 58 6.84 0.17 15.47
C TYR A 58 8.16 -0.59 15.29
N THR A 59 9.28 0.10 15.40
CA THR A 59 10.61 -0.50 15.28
C THR A 59 11.38 -0.28 16.58
N GLU A 60 11.93 -1.36 17.12
CA GLU A 60 12.77 -1.36 18.31
C GLU A 60 14.00 -2.23 18.06
N GLY A 61 15.19 -1.63 18.08
CA GLY A 61 16.44 -2.35 17.76
C GLY A 61 16.38 -3.05 16.40
N THR A 62 16.43 -4.38 16.42
CA THR A 62 16.37 -5.23 15.21
C THR A 62 14.98 -5.81 14.92
N SER A 63 13.98 -5.47 15.74
CA SER A 63 12.60 -5.96 15.62
C SER A 63 11.67 -4.89 15.05
N ARG A 64 10.89 -5.27 14.05
CA ARG A 64 9.89 -4.43 13.38
C ARG A 64 8.52 -5.09 13.45
N PHE A 65 7.59 -4.41 14.09
CA PHE A 65 6.18 -4.77 14.19
C PHE A 65 5.40 -3.90 13.21
N GLN A 66 4.65 -4.52 12.30
CA GLN A 66 3.82 -3.79 11.35
C GLN A 66 2.39 -4.32 11.41
N LEU A 67 1.45 -3.39 11.51
CA LEU A 67 0.03 -3.64 11.45
C LEU A 67 -0.55 -2.82 10.30
N SER A 68 -1.29 -3.45 9.40
CA SER A 68 -1.96 -2.78 8.28
C SER A 68 -3.45 -3.13 8.28
N TYR A 69 -4.30 -2.18 7.93
CA TYR A 69 -5.73 -2.37 7.80
C TYR A 69 -6.24 -1.70 6.53
N GLY A 70 -7.07 -2.42 5.78
CA GLY A 70 -7.77 -1.88 4.62
C GLY A 70 -7.82 -2.87 3.46
N ARG A 71 -8.00 -2.31 2.26
CA ARG A 71 -8.15 -3.05 1.02
C ARG A 71 -6.87 -2.99 0.20
N GLN A 72 -6.13 -4.09 0.18
CA GLN A 72 -4.93 -4.23 -0.61
C GLN A 72 -5.26 -4.57 -2.06
N GLN A 73 -4.77 -3.77 -3.00
CA GLN A 73 -4.90 -4.05 -4.42
C GLN A 73 -4.02 -5.24 -4.83
N ARG A 74 -4.55 -6.10 -5.73
CA ARG A 74 -3.76 -7.15 -6.38
C ARG A 74 -2.64 -6.51 -7.20
N GLY A 75 -1.43 -7.01 -7.08
CA GLY A 75 -0.30 -6.50 -7.85
C GLY A 75 0.91 -7.42 -7.85
N ILE A 76 1.98 -6.98 -8.49
CA ILE A 76 3.29 -7.63 -8.45
C ILE A 76 4.24 -6.66 -7.77
N PHE A 77 4.92 -7.14 -6.73
CA PHE A 77 5.90 -6.37 -5.99
C PHE A 77 7.30 -6.91 -6.29
N CYS A 78 8.12 -6.12 -6.99
CA CYS A 78 9.47 -6.49 -7.39
C CYS A 78 10.51 -5.69 -6.60
N VAL A 79 11.43 -6.37 -5.92
CA VAL A 79 12.56 -5.75 -5.22
C VAL A 79 13.81 -6.57 -5.52
N GLY A 80 14.89 -5.91 -5.96
CA GLY A 80 16.19 -6.57 -6.19
C GLY A 80 16.16 -7.70 -7.23
N GLY A 81 15.30 -7.62 -8.25
CA GLY A 81 15.15 -8.65 -9.29
C GLY A 81 14.22 -9.81 -8.93
N VAL A 82 13.68 -9.86 -7.71
CA VAL A 82 12.69 -10.87 -7.30
C VAL A 82 11.31 -10.24 -7.28
N CYS A 83 10.37 -10.82 -8.05
CA CYS A 83 8.98 -10.40 -8.10
C CYS A 83 8.09 -11.39 -7.34
N ARG A 84 7.29 -10.89 -6.40
CA ARG A 84 6.25 -11.67 -5.70
C ARG A 84 4.87 -11.15 -6.05
N VAL A 85 3.92 -12.06 -6.24
CA VAL A 85 2.51 -11.71 -6.44
C VAL A 85 1.89 -11.36 -5.09
N VAL A 86 1.26 -10.20 -5.03
CA VAL A 86 0.52 -9.74 -3.85
C VAL A 86 -0.97 -10.05 -4.11
N PRO A 87 -1.58 -10.99 -3.37
CA PRO A 87 -2.98 -11.29 -3.54
C PRO A 87 -3.84 -10.12 -3.04
N PRO A 88 -5.03 -9.91 -3.62
CA PRO A 88 -5.97 -8.93 -3.09
C PRO A 88 -6.40 -9.37 -1.69
N SER A 89 -6.35 -8.46 -0.72
CA SER A 89 -6.77 -8.72 0.65
C SER A 89 -7.67 -7.59 1.13
N ASN A 90 -8.62 -7.91 2.00
CA ASN A 90 -9.42 -6.91 2.70
C ASN A 90 -9.52 -7.32 4.16
N GLY A 91 -8.87 -6.56 5.04
CA GLY A 91 -8.85 -6.88 6.46
C GLY A 91 -7.61 -6.34 7.17
N VAL A 92 -7.28 -6.98 8.29
CA VAL A 92 -6.12 -6.66 9.12
C VAL A 92 -4.98 -7.61 8.78
N SER A 93 -3.78 -7.07 8.61
CA SER A 93 -2.54 -7.82 8.43
C SER A 93 -1.55 -7.43 9.51
N PHE A 94 -0.95 -8.42 10.15
CA PHE A 94 0.10 -8.23 11.15
C PHE A 94 1.37 -8.94 10.71
N SER A 95 2.51 -8.27 10.82
CA SER A 95 3.81 -8.87 10.55
C SER A 95 4.82 -8.47 11.63
N LEU A 96 5.61 -9.47 12.04
CA LEU A 96 6.77 -9.32 12.90
C LEU A 96 7.99 -9.74 12.11
N THR A 97 8.98 -8.86 12.02
CA THR A 97 10.26 -9.16 11.39
C THR A 97 11.37 -8.82 12.37
N THR A 98 12.20 -9.80 12.69
CA THR A 98 13.38 -9.63 13.55
C THR A 98 14.61 -10.08 12.79
N SER A 99 15.68 -9.28 12.86
CA SER A 99 17.00 -9.65 12.35
C SER A 99 17.93 -10.01 13.52
N PHE A 100 18.80 -11.01 13.30
CA PHE A 100 19.75 -11.55 14.27
C PHE A 100 21.19 -11.28 13.82
#